data_AF-A0A8T6J4J4-F1
#
_entry.id   AF-A0A8T6J4J4-F1
#
_cell.length_a   1.000
_cell.length_b   1.000
_cell.length_c   1.000
_cell.angle_alpha   90.00
_cell.angle_beta   90.00
_cell.angle_gamma   90.00
#
_symmetry.space_group_name_H-M   'P 1'
#
loop_
_entity.id
_entity.type
_entity.pdbx_description
1 polymer ?
#
loop_
_entity_poly.entity_id
_entity_poly.type
_entity_poly.pdbx_seq_one_letter_code
_entity_poly.pdbx_strand_id
1 'polypeptide(L)'
;MSVSDQELLHHLGLMPFIDAGELALILGEPLATVHRALSALLKGGLAGRVSHGTAHLPSSHRYYLTKQGIAEAADVLGYDAPSDFVRAYPGSRQWLTLLIRRMDAVALVYRLAATLSPSVDGLETQVEFQRRGRFDAVITLHNGRSFGVVRQGLALRRRSLYDRLRAIAEYHHNRRPAMVLVLVPSPWEQRLTDEFCLNVELRDCYVAVENRETLEGWERLGWISSNWVVGRRYRTLEQVVSEADAGMWFHPEAPERKRASLPDPERMVRSAPAFRVSPAEKRALDLVTHHPMIPPGTPGPLAGGVGRESQPDDPQPDTDLAPGGASWQTERRALRPVRPGHQVHHPPGPGATVHHHGNVEHGGRHRQSRTAPSPGT
;
A
#
# COMPACT_ATOMS: atom_id res chain seq x y z
N MET A 1 12.56 -27.26 -2.76
CA MET A 1 11.54 -27.66 -3.74
C MET A 1 11.39 -26.47 -4.69
N SER A 2 11.02 -26.64 -5.96
CA SER A 2 10.81 -25.49 -6.84
C SER A 2 9.36 -25.04 -6.71
N VAL A 3 9.12 -23.74 -6.47
CA VAL A 3 7.78 -23.12 -6.59
C VAL A 3 7.14 -23.61 -7.88
N SER A 4 5.94 -24.19 -7.76
CA SER A 4 5.23 -24.67 -8.95
C SER A 4 4.67 -23.49 -9.75
N ASP A 5 4.57 -23.64 -11.08
CA ASP A 5 3.96 -22.59 -11.92
C ASP A 5 2.51 -22.32 -11.49
N GLN A 6 1.78 -23.37 -11.08
CA GLN A 6 0.42 -23.28 -10.53
C GLN A 6 0.36 -22.37 -9.29
N GLU A 7 1.26 -22.58 -8.34
CA GLU A 7 1.37 -21.77 -7.12
C GLU A 7 1.74 -20.32 -7.44
N LEU A 8 2.69 -20.11 -8.36
CA LEU A 8 3.08 -18.76 -8.76
C LEU A 8 1.94 -18.00 -9.46
N LEU A 9 1.19 -18.67 -10.35
CA LEU A 9 0.01 -18.12 -11.01
C LEU A 9 -1.09 -17.78 -10.00
N HIS A 10 -1.31 -18.66 -9.02
CA HIS A 10 -2.26 -18.43 -7.93
C HIS A 10 -1.88 -17.18 -7.12
N HIS A 11 -0.62 -17.06 -6.67
CA HIS A 11 -0.17 -15.92 -5.89
C HIS A 11 -0.16 -14.61 -6.68
N LEU A 12 0.20 -14.61 -7.97
CA LEU A 12 0.07 -13.42 -8.82
C LEU A 12 -1.39 -13.03 -9.08
N GLY A 13 -2.31 -13.99 -9.04
CA GLY A 13 -3.75 -13.76 -9.07
C GLY A 13 -4.26 -13.08 -7.80
N LEU A 14 -3.84 -13.57 -6.63
CA LEU A 14 -4.19 -13.02 -5.32
C LEU A 14 -3.56 -11.65 -5.06
N MET A 15 -2.28 -11.51 -5.40
CA MET A 15 -1.44 -10.35 -5.04
C MET A 15 -0.84 -9.71 -6.30
N PRO A 16 -1.67 -9.11 -7.18
CA PRO A 16 -1.17 -8.42 -8.35
C PRO A 16 -0.28 -7.23 -7.95
N PHE A 17 0.79 -7.02 -8.70
CA PHE A 17 1.85 -6.03 -8.48
C PHE A 17 2.75 -6.28 -7.27
N ILE A 18 2.84 -7.53 -6.81
CA ILE A 18 3.88 -7.93 -5.85
C ILE A 18 5.27 -7.92 -6.49
N ASP A 19 6.30 -7.55 -5.73
CA ASP A 19 7.69 -7.69 -6.16
C ASP A 19 8.27 -9.08 -5.85
N ALA A 20 9.40 -9.42 -6.47
CA ALA A 20 10.00 -10.75 -6.32
C ALA A 20 10.54 -11.04 -4.90
N GLY A 21 11.02 -10.02 -4.18
CA GLY A 21 11.50 -10.13 -2.80
C GLY A 21 10.35 -10.28 -1.81
N GLU A 22 9.30 -9.47 -1.96
CA GLU A 22 8.03 -9.59 -1.24
C GLU A 22 7.46 -11.00 -1.40
N LEU A 23 7.37 -11.48 -2.65
CA LEU A 23 6.83 -12.79 -2.96
C LEU A 23 7.69 -13.94 -2.43
N ALA A 24 9.03 -13.82 -2.52
CA ALA A 24 9.95 -14.81 -1.96
C ALA A 24 9.78 -14.98 -0.44
N LEU A 25 9.61 -13.87 0.28
CA LEU A 25 9.35 -13.91 1.72
C LEU A 25 7.98 -14.51 2.05
N ILE A 26 6.95 -14.18 1.27
CA ILE A 26 5.60 -14.73 1.46
C ILE A 26 5.54 -16.22 1.17
N LEU A 27 6.26 -16.71 0.16
CA LEU A 27 6.31 -18.13 -0.21
C LEU A 27 7.30 -18.94 0.63
N GLY A 28 8.15 -18.30 1.43
CA GLY A 28 9.26 -18.98 2.12
C GLY A 28 10.32 -19.55 1.17
N GLU A 29 10.50 -18.92 -0.01
CA GLU A 29 11.31 -19.46 -1.10
C GLU A 29 12.54 -18.59 -1.38
N PRO A 30 13.67 -19.16 -1.85
CA PRO A 30 14.83 -18.36 -2.20
C PRO A 30 14.49 -17.37 -3.31
N LEU A 31 14.92 -16.11 -3.14
CA LEU A 31 14.69 -15.04 -4.11
C LEU A 31 15.13 -15.42 -5.54
N ALA A 32 16.24 -16.16 -5.69
CA ALA A 32 16.71 -16.64 -6.99
C ALA A 32 15.74 -17.63 -7.67
N THR A 33 15.04 -18.46 -6.89
CA THR A 33 14.02 -19.40 -7.36
C THR A 33 12.81 -18.62 -7.89
N VAL A 34 12.30 -17.68 -7.11
CA VAL A 34 11.15 -16.84 -7.50
C VAL A 34 11.48 -16.00 -8.74
N HIS A 35 12.66 -15.40 -8.80
CA HIS A 35 13.09 -14.66 -9.99
C HIS A 35 13.15 -15.52 -11.25
N ARG A 36 13.64 -16.76 -11.15
CA ARG A 36 13.71 -17.67 -12.28
C ARG A 36 12.31 -18.03 -12.78
N ALA A 37 11.41 -18.37 -11.86
CA ALA A 37 10.03 -18.70 -12.17
C ALA A 37 9.27 -17.51 -12.80
N LEU A 38 9.37 -16.31 -12.21
CA LEU A 38 8.81 -15.09 -12.78
C LEU A 38 9.39 -14.77 -14.17
N SER A 39 10.67 -15.02 -14.38
CA SER A 39 11.31 -14.84 -15.69
C SER A 39 10.78 -15.82 -16.73
N ALA A 40 10.44 -17.05 -16.34
CA ALA A 40 9.79 -18.02 -17.22
C ALA A 40 8.39 -17.56 -17.62
N LEU A 41 7.57 -17.11 -16.65
CA LEU A 41 6.23 -16.57 -16.91
C LEU A 41 6.27 -15.32 -17.79
N LEU A 42 7.26 -14.44 -17.61
CA LEU A 42 7.48 -13.27 -18.48
C LEU A 42 7.80 -13.68 -19.92
N LYS A 43 8.70 -14.66 -20.10
CA LYS A 43 9.06 -15.17 -21.43
C LYS A 43 7.88 -15.85 -22.13
N GLY A 44 7.03 -16.54 -21.37
CA GLY A 44 5.80 -17.16 -21.87
C GLY A 44 4.65 -16.18 -22.12
N GLY A 45 4.81 -14.89 -21.81
CA GLY A 45 3.73 -13.89 -21.95
C GLY A 45 2.61 -14.02 -20.91
N LEU A 46 2.78 -14.89 -19.90
CA LEU A 46 1.80 -15.13 -18.84
C LEU A 46 1.83 -14.03 -17.77
N ALA A 47 3.01 -13.47 -17.50
CA ALA A 47 3.17 -12.34 -16.60
C ALA A 47 3.58 -11.06 -17.35
N GLY A 48 3.19 -9.92 -16.81
CA GLY A 48 3.73 -8.60 -17.14
C GLY A 48 4.46 -8.03 -15.93
N ARG A 49 5.21 -6.94 -16.16
CA ARG A 49 5.85 -6.19 -15.07
C ARG A 49 5.73 -4.68 -15.28
N VAL A 50 5.73 -3.94 -14.18
CA VAL A 50 5.85 -2.47 -14.17
C VAL A 50 7.01 -2.09 -13.25
N SER A 51 7.73 -1.02 -13.58
CA SER A 51 8.70 -0.44 -12.64
C SER A 51 7.97 0.44 -11.64
N HIS A 52 8.37 0.42 -10.37
CA HIS A 52 7.80 1.26 -9.33
C HIS A 52 8.86 1.60 -8.28
N GLY A 53 8.85 2.84 -7.80
CA GLY A 53 9.70 3.31 -6.72
C GLY A 53 9.17 4.63 -6.16
N THR A 54 9.45 4.91 -4.90
CA THR A 54 9.04 6.16 -4.22
C THR A 54 10.19 6.69 -3.38
N ALA A 55 10.00 7.84 -2.73
CA ALA A 55 10.98 8.33 -1.76
C ALA A 55 11.17 7.38 -0.57
N HIS A 56 10.16 6.56 -0.24
CA HIS A 56 10.17 5.66 0.92
C HIS A 56 10.44 4.20 0.55
N LEU A 57 10.27 3.84 -0.73
CA LEU A 57 10.42 2.48 -1.22
C LEU A 57 11.48 2.42 -2.33
N PRO A 58 12.42 1.46 -2.26
CA PRO A 58 13.40 1.28 -3.32
C PRO A 58 12.70 0.96 -4.64
N SER A 59 13.35 1.33 -5.74
CA SER A 59 12.89 0.96 -7.08
C SER A 59 12.85 -0.56 -7.22
N SER A 60 11.75 -1.10 -7.74
CA SER A 60 11.47 -2.52 -7.90
C SER A 60 10.67 -2.79 -9.18
N HIS A 61 10.65 -4.05 -9.59
CA HIS A 61 9.73 -4.53 -10.63
C HIS A 61 8.57 -5.26 -9.97
N ARG A 62 7.34 -4.84 -10.33
CA ARG A 62 6.09 -5.36 -9.78
C ARG A 62 5.35 -6.16 -10.84
N TYR A 63 4.98 -7.38 -10.51
CA TYR A 63 4.52 -8.40 -11.46
C TYR A 63 3.01 -8.56 -11.42
N TYR A 64 2.39 -8.83 -12.56
CA TYR A 64 0.95 -9.07 -12.66
C TYR A 64 0.64 -10.10 -13.75
N LEU A 65 -0.51 -10.76 -13.68
CA LEU A 65 -0.95 -11.68 -14.74
C LEU A 65 -1.43 -10.90 -15.98
N THR A 66 -0.98 -11.31 -17.17
CA THR A 66 -1.54 -10.81 -18.43
C THR A 66 -2.91 -11.45 -18.69
N LYS A 67 -3.58 -11.03 -19.78
CA LYS A 67 -4.81 -11.73 -20.23
C LYS A 67 -4.56 -13.23 -20.46
N GLN A 68 -3.40 -13.58 -21.01
CA GLN A 68 -3.01 -14.97 -21.25
C GLN A 68 -2.71 -15.68 -19.93
N GLY A 69 -1.99 -15.03 -19.01
CA GLY A 69 -1.74 -15.59 -17.67
C GLY A 69 -3.00 -15.82 -16.85
N ILE A 70 -4.02 -14.96 -17.00
CA ILE A 70 -5.34 -15.17 -16.37
C ILE A 70 -6.04 -16.41 -16.95
N ALA A 71 -5.96 -16.62 -18.27
CA ALA A 71 -6.55 -17.79 -18.90
C ALA A 71 -5.85 -19.08 -18.45
N GLU A 72 -4.52 -19.07 -18.42
CA GLU A 72 -3.70 -20.18 -17.91
C GLU A 72 -3.97 -20.46 -16.43
N ALA A 73 -4.00 -19.41 -15.59
CA ALA A 73 -4.29 -19.56 -14.17
C ALA A 73 -5.69 -20.14 -13.92
N ALA A 74 -6.69 -19.74 -14.72
CA ALA A 74 -8.03 -20.30 -14.63
C ALA A 74 -8.04 -21.81 -14.94
N ASP A 75 -7.38 -22.23 -16.01
CA ASP A 75 -7.30 -23.64 -16.42
C ASP A 75 -6.59 -24.49 -15.35
N VAL A 76 -5.38 -24.08 -14.95
CA VAL A 76 -4.55 -24.84 -14.01
C VAL A 76 -5.16 -24.90 -12.60
N LEU A 77 -5.92 -23.87 -12.19
CA LEU A 77 -6.61 -23.83 -10.89
C LEU A 77 -8.03 -24.41 -10.93
N GLY A 78 -8.47 -24.96 -12.07
CA GLY A 78 -9.75 -25.67 -12.18
C GLY A 78 -10.99 -24.78 -12.24
N TYR A 79 -10.87 -23.56 -12.78
CA TYR A 79 -12.02 -22.70 -13.07
C TYR A 79 -12.58 -23.01 -14.46
N ASP A 80 -13.91 -23.12 -14.57
CA ASP A 80 -14.60 -23.38 -15.85
C ASP A 80 -14.32 -22.32 -16.92
N ALA A 81 -14.09 -21.06 -16.50
CA ALA A 81 -13.77 -19.97 -17.41
C ALA A 81 -12.85 -18.91 -16.77
N PRO A 82 -12.07 -18.18 -17.57
CA PRO A 82 -11.25 -17.06 -17.09
C PRO A 82 -12.05 -15.97 -16.37
N SER A 83 -13.33 -15.81 -16.71
CA SER A 83 -14.21 -14.87 -16.02
C SER A 83 -14.50 -15.25 -14.57
N ASP A 84 -14.51 -16.55 -14.24
CA ASP A 84 -14.78 -17.01 -12.88
C ASP A 84 -13.55 -16.85 -12.00
N PHE A 85 -12.36 -17.07 -12.55
CA PHE A 85 -11.11 -16.65 -11.92
C PHE A 85 -11.13 -15.13 -11.62
N VAL A 86 -11.46 -14.29 -12.60
CA VAL A 86 -11.51 -12.82 -12.40
C VAL A 86 -12.58 -12.39 -11.38
N ARG A 87 -13.59 -13.22 -11.10
CA ARG A 87 -14.58 -12.96 -10.04
C ARG A 87 -14.06 -13.36 -8.65
N ALA A 88 -13.26 -14.42 -8.57
CA ALA A 88 -12.64 -14.89 -7.34
C ALA A 88 -11.42 -14.05 -6.94
N TYR A 89 -10.70 -13.52 -7.91
CA TYR A 89 -9.44 -12.80 -7.71
C TYR A 89 -9.52 -11.32 -8.11
N PRO A 90 -8.59 -10.48 -7.60
CA PRO A 90 -8.39 -9.10 -8.04
C PRO A 90 -7.86 -8.96 -9.50
N GLY A 91 -8.35 -9.77 -10.45
CA GLY A 91 -7.89 -9.83 -11.84
C GLY A 91 -8.61 -8.92 -12.82
N SER A 92 -9.68 -8.22 -12.41
CA SER A 92 -10.44 -7.38 -13.34
C SER A 92 -9.65 -6.15 -13.78
N ARG A 93 -9.76 -5.75 -15.05
CA ARG A 93 -9.06 -4.58 -15.59
C ARG A 93 -9.33 -3.30 -14.79
N GLN A 94 -10.56 -3.10 -14.33
CA GLN A 94 -10.92 -1.95 -13.50
C GLN A 94 -10.22 -1.97 -12.14
N TRP A 95 -10.09 -3.16 -11.55
CA TRP A 95 -9.40 -3.33 -10.28
C TRP A 95 -7.89 -3.13 -10.41
N LEU A 96 -7.27 -3.75 -11.41
CA LEU A 96 -5.85 -3.54 -11.71
C LEU A 96 -5.54 -2.06 -11.98
N THR A 97 -6.42 -1.35 -12.69
CA THR A 97 -6.28 0.11 -12.90
C THR A 97 -6.32 0.88 -11.58
N LEU A 98 -7.19 0.49 -10.64
CA LEU A 98 -7.28 1.11 -9.32
C LEU A 98 -6.02 0.84 -8.50
N LEU A 99 -5.52 -0.40 -8.51
CA LEU A 99 -4.28 -0.77 -7.81
C LEU A 99 -3.07 -0.03 -8.38
N ILE A 100 -2.94 0.08 -9.71
CA ILE A 100 -1.87 0.85 -10.37
C ILE A 100 -1.90 2.31 -9.94
N ARG A 101 -3.09 2.94 -9.89
CA ARG A 101 -3.24 4.32 -9.43
C ARG A 101 -2.89 4.52 -7.95
N ARG A 102 -2.84 3.44 -7.18
CA ARG A 102 -2.48 3.40 -5.77
C ARG A 102 -1.23 2.55 -5.54
N MET A 103 -0.32 2.48 -6.53
CA MET A 103 0.82 1.55 -6.47
C MET A 103 1.66 1.73 -5.22
N ASP A 104 1.85 2.97 -4.75
CA ASP A 104 2.55 3.25 -3.49
C ASP A 104 1.88 2.56 -2.30
N ALA A 105 0.55 2.54 -2.26
CA ALA A 105 -0.20 1.84 -1.22
C ALA A 105 -0.03 0.33 -1.30
N VAL A 106 -0.14 -0.20 -2.51
CA VAL A 106 -0.01 -1.63 -2.78
C VAL A 106 1.37 -2.11 -2.34
N ALA A 107 2.40 -1.38 -2.75
CA ALA A 107 3.79 -1.64 -2.42
C ALA A 107 4.08 -1.63 -0.92
N LEU A 108 3.58 -0.64 -0.19
CA LEU A 108 3.76 -0.56 1.26
C LEU A 108 3.07 -1.72 1.99
N VAL A 109 1.86 -2.08 1.56
CA VAL A 109 1.09 -3.19 2.15
C VAL A 109 1.77 -4.53 1.89
N TYR A 110 2.24 -4.80 0.67
CA TYR A 110 2.95 -6.05 0.37
C TYR A 110 4.28 -6.15 1.11
N ARG A 111 5.02 -5.06 1.22
CA ARG A 111 6.26 -5.05 2.00
C ARG A 111 6.00 -5.32 3.48
N LEU A 112 4.96 -4.71 4.05
CA LEU A 112 4.52 -5.01 5.41
C LEU A 112 4.10 -6.48 5.55
N ALA A 113 3.31 -7.01 4.61
CA ALA A 113 2.90 -8.42 4.61
C ALA A 113 4.10 -9.38 4.54
N ALA A 114 5.08 -9.07 3.70
CA ALA A 114 6.32 -9.83 3.61
C ALA A 114 7.12 -9.79 4.91
N THR A 115 7.20 -8.64 5.58
CA THR A 115 7.85 -8.51 6.91
C THR A 115 7.06 -9.19 8.03
N LEU A 116 5.74 -9.35 7.89
CA LEU A 116 4.91 -10.13 8.83
C LEU A 116 5.01 -11.65 8.65
N SER A 117 5.60 -12.12 7.53
CA SER A 117 5.70 -13.53 7.17
C SER A 117 6.95 -14.34 7.63
N PRO A 118 8.01 -13.82 8.30
CA PRO A 118 9.33 -14.47 8.28
C PRO A 118 9.61 -15.57 9.33
N SER A 119 8.64 -16.18 10.02
CA SER A 119 8.97 -16.99 11.23
C SER A 119 8.29 -18.34 11.44
N VAL A 120 7.36 -18.76 10.60
CA VAL A 120 6.73 -20.08 10.71
C VAL A 120 6.35 -20.47 9.28
N ASP A 121 6.84 -21.63 8.82
CA ASP A 121 6.50 -22.30 7.55
C ASP A 121 5.62 -21.44 6.63
N GLY A 122 6.25 -20.63 5.76
CA GLY A 122 5.70 -19.51 4.97
C GLY A 122 4.56 -19.86 4.00
N LEU A 123 3.53 -20.50 4.51
CA LEU A 123 2.40 -21.04 3.80
C LEU A 123 1.24 -20.09 4.06
N GLU A 124 0.76 -19.39 3.04
CA GLU A 124 -0.55 -18.73 3.04
C GLU A 124 -0.69 -17.37 3.75
N THR A 125 0.32 -16.48 3.74
CA THR A 125 0.02 -15.06 3.98
C THR A 125 -0.86 -14.54 2.84
N GLN A 126 -2.06 -14.07 3.20
CA GLN A 126 -3.05 -13.51 2.28
C GLN A 126 -3.17 -12.00 2.47
N VAL A 127 -3.26 -11.28 1.36
CA VAL A 127 -3.46 -9.83 1.35
C VAL A 127 -4.70 -9.51 0.53
N GLU A 128 -5.73 -8.98 1.19
CA GLU A 128 -6.96 -8.55 0.55
C GLU A 128 -7.08 -7.03 0.57
N PHE A 129 -7.02 -6.39 -0.60
CA PHE A 129 -7.29 -4.96 -0.73
C PHE A 129 -8.79 -4.67 -0.71
N GLN A 130 -9.22 -3.73 0.13
CA GLN A 130 -10.64 -3.38 0.21
C GLN A 130 -10.98 -2.17 -0.66
N ARG A 131 -11.90 -2.34 -1.61
CA ARG A 131 -12.29 -1.27 -2.57
C ARG A 131 -12.99 -0.09 -1.90
N ARG A 132 -13.87 -0.40 -0.96
CA ARG A 132 -14.77 0.52 -0.25
C ARG A 132 -14.81 0.16 1.24
N GLY A 133 -13.74 -0.45 1.73
CA GLY A 133 -13.64 -0.92 3.09
C GLY A 133 -13.26 0.18 4.06
N ARG A 134 -13.34 -0.17 5.35
CA ARG A 134 -12.78 0.62 6.43
C ARG A 134 -11.25 0.51 6.47
N PHE A 135 -10.70 -0.54 5.89
CA PHE A 135 -9.27 -0.77 5.74
C PHE A 135 -8.85 -0.50 4.30
N ASP A 136 -7.58 -0.19 4.08
CA ASP A 136 -7.00 -0.22 2.74
C ASP A 136 -6.71 -1.66 2.31
N ALA A 137 -6.26 -2.49 3.26
CA ALA A 137 -6.07 -3.92 3.08
C ALA A 137 -6.25 -4.68 4.39
N VAL A 138 -6.52 -5.98 4.30
CA VAL A 138 -6.42 -6.93 5.41
C VAL A 138 -5.32 -7.93 5.07
N ILE A 139 -4.43 -8.15 6.03
CA ILE A 139 -3.36 -9.14 5.94
C ILE A 139 -3.73 -10.27 6.90
N THR A 140 -3.84 -11.49 6.39
CA THR A 140 -4.09 -12.69 7.19
C THR A 140 -2.86 -13.58 7.10
N LEU A 141 -2.30 -13.95 8.25
CA LEU A 141 -1.18 -14.87 8.34
C LEU A 141 -1.67 -16.31 8.39
N HIS A 142 -0.77 -17.25 8.09
CA HIS A 142 -1.00 -18.70 8.11
C HIS A 142 -1.63 -19.22 9.41
N ASN A 143 -1.32 -18.60 10.55
CA ASN A 143 -1.84 -18.98 11.86
C ASN A 143 -3.20 -18.34 12.19
N GLY A 144 -3.87 -17.73 11.20
CA GLY A 144 -5.17 -17.09 11.34
C GLY A 144 -5.14 -15.68 11.94
N ARG A 145 -3.97 -15.18 12.37
CA ARG A 145 -3.84 -13.78 12.84
C ARG A 145 -4.13 -12.83 11.70
N SER A 146 -4.93 -11.79 11.96
CA SER A 146 -5.37 -10.83 10.95
C SER A 146 -5.07 -9.39 11.35
N PHE A 147 -4.62 -8.60 10.36
CA PHE A 147 -4.20 -7.22 10.52
C PHE A 147 -4.94 -6.34 9.50
N GLY A 148 -5.71 -5.38 10.00
CA GLY A 148 -6.35 -4.36 9.17
C GLY A 148 -5.44 -3.17 8.99
N VAL A 149 -5.02 -2.88 7.76
CA VAL A 149 -4.11 -1.78 7.46
C VAL A 149 -4.90 -0.55 7.05
N VAL A 150 -4.62 0.59 7.68
CA VAL A 150 -5.16 1.90 7.34
C VAL A 150 -4.02 2.86 7.09
N ARG A 151 -4.07 3.57 5.96
CA ARG A 151 -3.07 4.58 5.61
C ARG A 151 -3.70 5.95 5.51
N GLN A 152 -2.99 6.95 6.03
CA GLN A 152 -3.24 8.33 5.64
C GLN A 152 -2.73 8.56 4.21
N GLY A 153 -1.53 8.08 3.89
CA GLY A 153 -0.83 8.45 2.66
C GLY A 153 -0.55 9.96 2.58
N LEU A 154 0.20 10.36 1.54
CA LEU A 154 0.63 11.76 1.36
C LEU A 154 -0.50 12.69 0.88
N ALA A 155 -1.52 12.14 0.22
CA ALA A 155 -2.56 12.92 -0.46
C ALA A 155 -3.89 13.00 0.31
N LEU A 156 -4.12 12.17 1.34
CA LEU A 156 -5.37 12.23 2.10
C LEU A 156 -5.29 13.27 3.21
N ARG A 157 -6.40 13.98 3.42
CA ARG A 157 -6.56 14.89 4.54
C ARG A 157 -6.67 14.08 5.84
N ARG A 158 -6.07 14.58 6.92
CA ARG A 158 -6.16 13.99 8.27
C ARG A 158 -7.59 13.66 8.70
N ARG A 159 -8.55 14.52 8.38
CA ARG A 159 -9.96 14.29 8.70
C ARG A 159 -10.49 12.98 8.10
N SER A 160 -10.09 12.64 6.88
CA SER A 160 -10.51 11.39 6.22
C SER A 160 -9.97 10.14 6.93
N LEU A 161 -8.75 10.22 7.49
CA LEU A 161 -8.23 9.17 8.35
C LEU A 161 -9.05 9.05 9.64
N TYR A 162 -9.33 10.17 10.31
CA TYR A 162 -10.03 10.17 11.59
C TYR A 162 -11.49 9.70 11.48
N ASP A 163 -12.19 10.10 10.42
CA ASP A 163 -13.55 9.61 10.15
C ASP A 163 -13.54 8.09 9.93
N ARG A 164 -12.52 7.55 9.26
CA ARG A 164 -12.33 6.11 9.06
C ARG A 164 -12.00 5.38 10.35
N LEU A 165 -11.08 5.90 11.17
CA LEU A 165 -10.71 5.31 12.46
C LEU A 165 -11.89 5.30 13.43
N ARG A 166 -12.70 6.37 13.46
CA ARG A 166 -13.95 6.39 14.23
C ARG A 166 -14.91 5.29 13.75
N ALA A 167 -15.10 5.16 12.44
CA ALA A 167 -15.95 4.11 11.88
C ALA A 167 -15.43 2.67 12.13
N ILE A 168 -14.12 2.49 12.37
CA ILE A 168 -13.53 1.21 12.80
C ILE A 168 -13.78 0.97 14.29
N ALA A 169 -13.68 2.01 15.12
CA ALA A 169 -13.94 1.91 16.56
C ALA A 169 -15.40 1.52 16.85
N GLU A 170 -16.34 2.03 16.05
CA GLU A 170 -17.76 1.68 16.10
C GLU A 170 -18.08 0.28 15.56
N TYR A 171 -17.11 -0.38 14.91
CA TYR A 171 -17.31 -1.69 14.31
C TYR A 171 -17.19 -2.80 15.36
N HIS A 172 -18.10 -3.78 15.34
CA HIS A 172 -18.08 -4.90 16.29
C HIS A 172 -16.71 -5.58 16.29
N HIS A 173 -16.12 -5.76 17.48
CA HIS A 173 -14.78 -6.33 17.67
C HIS A 173 -14.61 -7.69 16.96
N ASN A 174 -15.64 -8.54 17.03
CA ASN A 174 -15.65 -9.87 16.39
C ASN A 174 -15.76 -9.83 14.86
N ARG A 175 -15.97 -8.65 14.25
CA ARG A 175 -16.12 -8.47 12.81
C ARG A 175 -14.98 -7.69 12.18
N ARG A 176 -13.95 -7.30 12.93
CA ARG A 176 -12.75 -6.63 12.40
C ARG A 176 -11.54 -7.55 12.48
N PRO A 177 -10.47 -7.24 11.72
CA PRO A 177 -9.17 -7.86 11.96
C PRO A 177 -8.75 -7.70 13.43
N ALA A 178 -8.02 -8.70 13.96
CA ALA A 178 -7.60 -8.74 15.36
C ALA A 178 -6.81 -7.48 15.75
N MET A 179 -5.96 -7.00 14.85
CA MET A 179 -5.15 -5.80 15.03
C MET A 179 -5.40 -4.76 13.95
N VAL A 180 -5.36 -3.48 14.31
CA VAL A 180 -5.43 -2.35 13.37
C VAL A 180 -4.07 -1.68 13.28
N LEU A 181 -3.48 -1.68 12.09
CA LEU A 181 -2.20 -1.05 11.80
C LEU A 181 -2.44 0.26 11.05
N VAL A 182 -2.04 1.38 11.64
CA VAL A 182 -2.23 2.72 11.07
C VAL A 182 -0.89 3.30 10.64
N LEU A 183 -0.75 3.61 9.36
CA LEU A 183 0.46 4.24 8.80
C LEU A 183 0.19 5.72 8.50
N VAL A 184 1.05 6.58 9.06
CA VAL A 184 0.95 8.04 8.94
C VAL A 184 2.25 8.66 8.41
N PRO A 185 2.22 9.85 7.77
CA PRO A 185 3.38 10.37 7.06
C PRO A 185 4.54 10.84 7.96
N SER A 186 4.26 11.22 9.21
CA SER A 186 5.26 11.86 10.08
C SER A 186 5.15 11.46 11.55
N PRO A 187 6.24 11.61 12.34
CA PRO A 187 6.21 11.38 13.79
C PRO A 187 5.22 12.29 14.53
N TRP A 188 4.99 13.50 14.03
CA TRP A 188 3.99 14.41 14.59
C TRP A 188 2.57 13.85 14.40
N GLU A 189 2.25 13.38 13.21
CA GLU A 189 0.96 12.74 12.93
C GLU A 189 0.80 11.40 13.66
N GLN A 190 1.90 10.70 13.94
CA GLN A 190 1.89 9.47 14.74
C GLN A 190 1.36 9.76 16.14
N ARG A 191 1.87 10.79 16.81
CA ARG A 191 1.42 11.19 18.15
C ARG A 191 -0.04 11.64 18.17
N LEU A 192 -0.45 12.46 17.19
CA LEU A 192 -1.82 12.96 17.11
C LEU A 192 -2.83 11.84 16.79
N THR A 193 -2.45 10.92 15.91
CA THR A 193 -3.31 9.79 15.53
C THR A 193 -3.42 8.78 16.66
N ASP A 194 -2.34 8.53 17.39
CA ASP A 194 -2.36 7.72 18.61
C ASP A 194 -3.30 8.32 19.67
N GLU A 195 -3.22 9.64 19.91
CA GLU A 195 -4.14 10.34 20.81
C GLU A 195 -5.59 10.26 20.34
N PHE A 196 -5.82 10.37 19.03
CA PHE A 196 -7.15 10.21 18.46
C PHE A 196 -7.69 8.80 18.68
N CYS A 197 -6.89 7.76 18.44
CA CYS A 197 -7.27 6.36 18.65
C CYS A 197 -7.64 6.09 20.11
N LEU A 198 -6.92 6.67 21.07
CA LEU A 198 -7.33 6.70 22.47
C LEU A 198 -8.69 7.36 22.61
N ASN A 199 -8.87 8.60 22.17
CA ASN A 199 -10.12 9.33 22.40
C ASN A 199 -11.37 8.66 21.80
N VAL A 200 -11.23 7.84 20.75
CA VAL A 200 -12.34 7.07 20.16
C VAL A 200 -12.42 5.63 20.65
N GLU A 201 -11.65 5.27 21.68
CA GLU A 201 -11.61 3.92 22.27
C GLU A 201 -11.26 2.80 21.27
N LEU A 202 -10.44 3.12 20.26
CA LEU A 202 -10.00 2.13 19.27
C LEU A 202 -8.93 1.21 19.86
N ARG A 203 -9.38 0.11 20.48
CA ARG A 203 -8.52 -0.95 21.01
C ARG A 203 -7.73 -1.66 19.90
N ASP A 204 -6.63 -2.29 20.28
CA ASP A 204 -5.81 -3.14 19.38
C ASP A 204 -5.25 -2.39 18.17
N CYS A 205 -5.00 -1.08 18.35
CA CYS A 205 -4.53 -0.19 17.30
C CYS A 205 -3.08 0.24 17.54
N TYR A 206 -2.27 0.14 16.49
CA TYR A 206 -0.87 0.50 16.49
C TYR A 206 -0.61 1.52 15.39
N VAL A 207 0.03 2.62 15.76
CA VAL A 207 0.30 3.74 14.85
C VAL A 207 1.78 3.82 14.57
N ALA A 208 2.16 3.83 13.29
CA ALA A 208 3.52 3.86 12.81
C ALA A 208 3.73 4.95 11.75
N VAL A 209 4.96 5.45 11.65
CA VAL A 209 5.33 6.32 10.54
C VAL A 209 5.52 5.47 9.28
N GLU A 210 4.97 5.93 8.16
CA GLU A 210 5.11 5.34 6.85
C GLU A 210 6.53 5.57 6.31
N ASN A 211 7.48 4.77 6.79
CA ASN A 211 8.85 4.77 6.32
C ASN A 211 9.38 3.34 6.20
N ARG A 212 10.48 3.20 5.44
CA ARG A 212 11.13 1.91 5.20
C ARG A 212 11.49 1.18 6.49
N GLU A 213 12.03 1.91 7.46
CA GLU A 213 12.54 1.34 8.71
C GLU A 213 11.46 0.70 9.56
N THR A 214 10.28 1.30 9.61
CA THR A 214 9.15 0.79 10.40
C THR A 214 8.47 -0.39 9.72
N LEU A 215 8.49 -0.42 8.38
CA LEU A 215 7.87 -1.48 7.59
C LEU A 215 8.73 -2.73 7.50
N GLU A 216 10.06 -2.57 7.42
CA GLU A 216 11.00 -3.70 7.30
C GLU A 216 11.65 -4.11 8.63
N GLY A 217 11.63 -3.23 9.63
CA GLY A 217 12.31 -3.45 10.90
C GLY A 217 11.49 -4.30 11.86
N TRP A 218 11.64 -5.63 11.79
CA TRP A 218 10.98 -6.58 12.69
C TRP A 218 11.19 -6.23 14.18
N GLU A 219 12.43 -5.93 14.54
CA GLU A 219 12.87 -5.61 15.91
C GLU A 219 12.97 -4.10 16.20
N ARG A 220 12.54 -3.24 15.26
CA ARG A 220 12.65 -1.79 15.44
C ARG A 220 11.44 -1.24 16.19
N LEU A 221 11.71 -0.42 17.21
CA LEU A 221 10.69 0.34 17.95
C LEU A 221 10.11 1.45 17.07
N GLY A 222 9.09 1.11 16.28
CA GLY A 222 8.43 2.04 15.35
C GLY A 222 6.93 2.20 15.58
N TRP A 223 6.31 1.28 16.31
CA TRP A 223 4.86 1.21 16.49
C TRP A 223 4.46 1.76 17.84
N ILE A 224 3.62 2.80 17.87
CA ILE A 224 3.07 3.32 19.12
C ILE A 224 1.75 2.60 19.37
N SER A 225 1.65 1.97 20.54
CA SER A 225 0.40 1.51 21.10
C SER A 225 0.08 2.37 22.31
N SER A 226 -1.15 2.80 22.41
CA SER A 226 -1.66 3.41 23.63
C SER A 226 -2.70 2.46 24.23
N ASN A 227 -2.28 1.79 25.30
CA ASN A 227 -3.21 1.06 26.15
C ASN A 227 -3.65 2.02 27.27
N TRP A 228 -4.94 1.96 27.63
CA TRP A 228 -5.55 2.85 28.62
C TRP A 228 -4.96 2.74 30.03
N VAL A 229 -4.20 1.68 30.31
CA VAL A 229 -3.79 1.31 31.66
C VAL A 229 -2.34 1.71 31.96
N VAL A 230 -1.48 1.81 30.94
CA VAL A 230 -0.01 1.85 31.11
C VAL A 230 0.68 2.91 30.24
N GLY A 231 -0.10 3.81 29.63
CA GLY A 231 0.42 4.94 28.85
C GLY A 231 0.96 4.55 27.47
N ARG A 232 1.59 5.52 26.79
CA ARG A 232 2.17 5.34 25.45
C ARG A 232 3.40 4.44 25.52
N ARG A 233 3.43 3.38 24.71
CA ARG A 233 4.57 2.48 24.57
C ARG A 233 4.96 2.30 23.11
N TYR A 234 6.26 2.36 22.85
CA TYR A 234 6.82 1.96 21.57
C TYR A 234 6.97 0.44 21.54
N ARG A 235 6.64 -0.16 20.41
CA ARG A 235 6.63 -1.59 20.16
C ARG A 235 7.41 -1.91 18.90
N THR A 236 8.04 -3.09 18.91
CA THR A 236 8.58 -3.72 17.70
C THR A 236 7.43 -4.36 16.91
N LEU A 237 7.63 -4.61 15.62
CA LEU A 237 6.60 -5.30 14.84
C LEU A 237 6.38 -6.73 15.38
N GLU A 238 7.44 -7.39 15.84
CA GLU A 238 7.35 -8.69 16.53
C GLU A 238 6.39 -8.66 17.73
N GLN A 239 6.48 -7.63 18.56
CA GLN A 239 5.60 -7.46 19.72
C GLN A 239 4.14 -7.23 19.28
N VAL A 240 3.93 -6.42 18.24
CA VAL A 240 2.59 -6.21 17.66
C VAL A 240 2.00 -7.53 17.16
N VAL A 241 2.80 -8.35 16.46
CA VAL A 241 2.38 -9.66 15.96
C VAL A 241 2.10 -10.65 17.09
N SER A 242 2.90 -10.61 18.16
CA SER A 242 2.76 -11.50 19.31
C SER A 242 1.52 -11.20 20.15
N GLU A 243 1.08 -9.94 20.17
CA GLU A 243 -0.15 -9.51 20.84
C GLU A 243 -1.41 -9.84 20.01
N ALA A 244 -1.27 -10.14 18.72
CA ALA A 244 -2.39 -10.50 17.87
C ALA A 244 -2.92 -11.89 18.22
N ASP A 245 -4.14 -11.94 18.76
CA ASP A 245 -4.85 -13.19 18.98
C ASP A 245 -5.07 -13.92 17.65
N ALA A 246 -4.90 -15.25 17.65
CA ALA A 246 -5.35 -16.11 16.56
C ALA A 246 -6.89 -16.25 16.51
N GLY A 247 -7.60 -15.44 17.30
CA GLY A 247 -9.02 -15.57 17.62
C GLY A 247 -9.94 -14.99 16.56
N MET A 248 -10.88 -15.82 16.13
CA MET A 248 -11.88 -15.64 15.07
C MET A 248 -11.29 -15.41 13.68
N TRP A 249 -11.47 -16.44 12.83
CA TRP A 249 -11.30 -16.31 11.39
C TRP A 249 -12.14 -15.13 10.92
N PHE A 250 -11.47 -14.02 10.62
CA PHE A 250 -12.09 -12.91 9.94
C PHE A 250 -12.39 -13.40 8.52
N HIS A 251 -13.63 -13.80 8.29
CA HIS A 251 -14.19 -13.73 6.95
C HIS A 251 -14.54 -12.27 6.73
N PRO A 252 -13.84 -11.54 5.84
CA PRO A 252 -14.35 -10.27 5.38
C PRO A 252 -15.76 -10.55 4.91
N GLU A 253 -16.74 -9.87 5.50
CA GLU A 253 -18.10 -9.90 4.97
C GLU A 253 -17.95 -9.63 3.48
N ALA A 254 -18.35 -10.58 2.64
CA ALA A 254 -18.29 -10.44 1.20
C ALA A 254 -18.83 -9.05 0.91
N PRO A 255 -18.03 -8.15 0.29
CA PRO A 255 -18.36 -6.73 0.21
C PRO A 255 -19.80 -6.69 -0.25
N GLU A 256 -20.70 -6.09 0.55
CA GLU A 256 -22.13 -6.08 0.26
C GLU A 256 -22.26 -5.98 -1.25
N ARG A 257 -22.86 -6.99 -1.89
CA ARG A 257 -22.98 -7.09 -3.36
C ARG A 257 -23.88 -5.97 -3.91
N LYS A 258 -23.74 -4.74 -3.41
CA LYS A 258 -23.94 -3.50 -4.13
C LYS A 258 -23.04 -3.58 -5.35
N ARG A 259 -23.59 -4.23 -6.40
CA ARG A 259 -23.20 -4.02 -7.79
C ARG A 259 -22.75 -2.59 -7.90
N ALA A 260 -21.55 -2.37 -8.44
CA ALA A 260 -21.12 -1.03 -8.74
C ALA A 260 -22.25 -0.37 -9.54
N SER A 261 -23.00 0.53 -8.91
CA SER A 261 -23.49 1.66 -9.65
C SER A 261 -22.21 2.27 -10.20
N LEU A 262 -22.11 2.24 -11.53
CA LEU A 262 -21.15 3.06 -12.24
C LEU A 262 -21.22 4.44 -11.58
N PRO A 263 -20.07 5.06 -11.25
CA PRO A 263 -20.08 6.41 -10.71
C PRO A 263 -21.00 7.25 -11.60
N ASP A 264 -22.09 7.74 -11.03
CA ASP A 264 -23.01 8.62 -11.73
C ASP A 264 -22.20 9.89 -12.05
N PRO A 265 -21.85 10.12 -13.33
CA PRO A 265 -20.97 11.22 -13.70
C PRO A 265 -21.60 12.56 -13.29
N GLU A 266 -22.92 12.66 -13.36
CA GLU A 266 -23.63 13.88 -12.96
C GLU A 266 -23.56 14.08 -11.46
N ARG A 267 -23.74 13.02 -10.67
CA ARG A 267 -23.64 13.11 -9.21
C ARG A 267 -22.22 13.43 -8.78
N MET A 268 -21.20 12.89 -9.45
CA MET A 268 -19.79 13.22 -9.21
C MET A 268 -19.45 14.66 -9.59
N VAL A 269 -19.99 15.18 -10.70
CA VAL A 269 -19.80 16.59 -11.08
C VAL A 269 -20.50 17.52 -10.08
N ARG A 270 -21.67 17.15 -9.57
CA ARG A 270 -22.41 17.92 -8.57
C ARG A 270 -21.80 17.88 -7.16
N SER A 271 -21.07 16.82 -6.82
CA SER A 271 -20.42 16.63 -5.50
C SER A 271 -18.91 16.84 -5.50
N ALA A 272 -18.30 17.04 -6.67
CA ALA A 272 -16.96 17.58 -6.78
C ALA A 272 -16.99 19.01 -6.21
N PRO A 273 -16.14 19.32 -5.21
CA PRO A 273 -15.93 20.71 -4.82
C PRO A 273 -15.58 21.49 -6.09
N ALA A 274 -16.13 22.70 -6.25
CA ALA A 274 -15.80 23.58 -7.36
C ALA A 274 -14.33 24.04 -7.25
N PHE A 275 -13.39 23.14 -7.55
CA PHE A 275 -12.00 23.47 -7.72
C PHE A 275 -11.92 24.25 -9.03
N ARG A 276 -11.67 25.56 -8.92
CA ARG A 276 -11.16 26.33 -10.04
C ARG A 276 -9.72 25.90 -10.28
N VAL A 277 -9.57 24.79 -10.97
CA VAL A 277 -8.27 24.32 -11.46
C VAL A 277 -7.84 25.32 -12.54
N SER A 278 -6.79 26.06 -12.26
CA SER A 278 -6.22 27.00 -13.23
C SER A 278 -5.76 26.25 -14.49
N PRO A 279 -5.68 26.91 -15.65
CA PRO A 279 -5.13 26.29 -16.87
C PRO A 279 -3.71 25.73 -16.72
N ALA A 280 -2.95 26.18 -15.70
CA ALA A 280 -1.63 25.64 -15.37
C ALA A 280 -1.72 24.33 -14.57
N GLU A 281 -2.61 24.25 -13.58
CA GLU A 281 -2.86 23.03 -12.80
C GLU A 281 -3.52 21.94 -13.65
N LYS A 282 -4.38 22.32 -14.61
CA LYS A 282 -4.94 21.39 -15.59
C LYS A 282 -3.83 20.80 -16.47
N ARG A 283 -2.92 21.64 -16.96
CA ARG A 283 -1.73 21.19 -17.72
C ARG A 283 -0.81 20.31 -16.88
N ALA A 284 -0.65 20.59 -15.58
CA ALA A 284 0.11 19.74 -14.67
C ALA A 284 -0.55 18.36 -14.46
N LEU A 285 -1.88 18.32 -14.34
CA LEU A 285 -2.65 17.08 -14.25
C LEU A 285 -2.59 16.28 -15.58
N ASP A 286 -2.69 16.97 -16.72
CA ASP A 286 -2.55 16.35 -18.04
C ASP A 286 -1.14 15.76 -18.22
N LEU A 287 -0.10 16.43 -17.74
CA LEU A 287 1.29 15.91 -17.72
C LEU A 287 1.46 14.71 -16.78
N VAL A 288 0.76 14.67 -15.63
CA VAL A 288 0.71 13.49 -14.75
C VAL A 288 0.00 12.31 -15.42
N THR A 289 -0.99 12.55 -16.28
CA THR A 289 -1.61 11.49 -17.09
C THR A 289 -0.74 11.00 -18.24
N HIS A 290 0.35 11.69 -18.57
CA HIS A 290 1.38 11.28 -19.54
C HIS A 290 2.61 10.64 -18.87
N HIS A 291 2.46 10.14 -17.63
CA HIS A 291 3.53 9.45 -16.93
C HIS A 291 4.04 8.26 -17.76
N PRO A 292 5.36 8.09 -17.93
CA PRO A 292 5.98 7.04 -18.76
C PRO A 292 5.74 5.59 -18.29
N MET A 293 4.93 5.40 -17.24
CA MET A 293 4.50 4.08 -16.77
C MET A 293 3.20 3.60 -17.42
N ILE A 294 2.56 4.41 -18.28
CA ILE A 294 1.42 4.02 -19.09
C ILE A 294 1.86 4.05 -20.56
N PRO A 295 2.23 2.91 -21.16
CA PRO A 295 2.65 2.88 -22.56
C PRO A 295 1.52 3.36 -23.48
N PRO A 296 1.81 4.17 -24.51
CA PRO A 296 0.84 4.47 -25.55
C PRO A 296 0.43 3.14 -26.23
N GLY A 297 -0.84 2.77 -26.11
CA GLY A 297 -1.39 1.49 -26.60
C GLY A 297 -2.10 0.63 -25.55
N THR A 298 -2.05 1.02 -24.27
CA THR A 298 -2.90 0.46 -23.20
C THR A 298 -3.91 1.54 -22.80
N PRO A 299 -5.14 1.18 -22.42
CA PRO A 299 -6.35 1.90 -22.80
C PRO A 299 -6.48 3.27 -22.15
N GLY A 300 -6.35 4.32 -22.96
CA GLY A 300 -7.06 5.57 -22.75
C GLY A 300 -8.48 5.51 -23.34
N PRO A 301 -9.40 6.40 -22.93
CA PRO A 301 -9.20 7.56 -22.07
C PRO A 301 -9.93 7.45 -20.72
N LEU A 302 -9.19 7.69 -19.63
CA LEU A 302 -9.73 8.06 -18.33
C LEU A 302 -9.79 9.59 -18.24
N ALA A 303 -10.60 10.18 -19.11
CA ALA A 303 -11.04 11.56 -19.00
C ALA A 303 -12.41 11.61 -19.70
N GLY A 304 -13.47 11.75 -18.92
CA GLY A 304 -14.77 12.12 -19.47
C GLY A 304 -14.67 13.52 -20.07
N GLY A 305 -14.33 13.58 -21.35
CA GLY A 305 -14.51 14.73 -22.19
C GLY A 305 -15.62 14.39 -23.16
N VAL A 306 -16.74 15.09 -23.02
CA VAL A 306 -17.80 15.13 -24.04
C VAL A 306 -17.15 15.65 -25.33
N GLY A 307 -16.78 14.72 -26.21
CA GLY A 307 -16.49 15.04 -27.60
C GLY A 307 -17.83 15.35 -28.25
N ARG A 308 -18.12 16.65 -28.41
CA ARG A 308 -19.08 17.09 -29.41
C ARG A 308 -18.63 16.48 -30.74
N GLU A 309 -19.53 15.71 -31.31
CA GLU A 309 -19.49 15.22 -32.66
C GLU A 309 -19.42 16.45 -33.60
N SER A 310 -18.20 16.78 -34.03
CA SER A 310 -18.00 17.64 -35.19
C SER A 310 -18.38 16.79 -36.40
N GLN A 311 -19.61 17.00 -36.86
CA GLN A 311 -20.11 16.55 -38.14
C GLN A 311 -19.10 16.90 -39.24
N PRO A 312 -18.72 15.96 -40.13
CA PRO A 312 -17.81 16.27 -41.23
C PRO A 312 -18.58 17.09 -42.28
N ASP A 313 -18.12 18.31 -42.53
CA ASP A 313 -18.52 19.07 -43.70
C ASP A 313 -17.94 18.41 -44.97
N ASP A 314 -18.81 18.26 -45.97
CA ASP A 314 -18.51 17.76 -47.31
C ASP A 314 -17.40 18.55 -48.02
N PRO A 315 -16.65 17.91 -48.93
CA PRO A 315 -15.62 18.58 -49.71
C PRO A 315 -16.24 19.34 -50.89
N GLN A 316 -15.85 20.61 -51.08
CA GLN A 316 -15.94 21.28 -52.38
C GLN A 316 -14.54 21.50 -52.98
N PRO A 317 -14.38 21.32 -54.31
CA PRO A 317 -13.10 21.33 -55.01
C PRO A 317 -12.73 22.70 -55.61
N ASP A 318 -11.44 22.77 -55.99
CA ASP A 318 -10.75 23.73 -56.88
C ASP A 318 -10.60 25.17 -56.35
N THR A 319 -9.44 25.83 -56.44
CA THR A 319 -8.63 26.07 -57.65
C THR A 319 -7.17 26.46 -57.34
N ASP A 320 -6.34 26.33 -58.37
CA ASP A 320 -4.93 26.70 -58.56
C ASP A 320 -4.45 28.04 -57.96
N LEU A 321 -3.18 28.07 -57.53
CA LEU A 321 -2.09 28.94 -58.06
C LEU A 321 -0.80 28.80 -57.23
N ALA A 322 0.32 28.56 -57.91
CA ALA A 322 1.70 28.60 -57.40
C ALA A 322 2.28 30.04 -57.46
N PRO A 323 3.61 30.29 -57.29
CA PRO A 323 4.52 30.04 -56.16
C PRO A 323 5.30 31.31 -55.70
N GLY A 324 6.12 31.19 -54.65
CA GLY A 324 7.15 32.16 -54.23
C GLY A 324 7.14 32.38 -52.73
N GLY A 325 8.22 32.56 -51.96
CA GLY A 325 9.65 32.76 -52.19
C GLY A 325 10.22 33.36 -50.87
N ALA A 326 11.52 33.19 -50.63
CA ALA A 326 12.34 33.90 -49.61
C ALA A 326 12.04 33.61 -48.11
N SER A 327 12.96 32.95 -47.39
CA SER A 327 14.08 33.54 -46.60
C SER A 327 13.60 34.31 -45.36
N TRP A 328 14.09 33.95 -44.16
CA TRP A 328 14.81 34.86 -43.25
C TRP A 328 15.40 34.08 -42.05
N GLN A 329 16.66 34.40 -41.77
CA GLN A 329 17.49 33.99 -40.64
C GLN A 329 17.00 34.60 -39.33
N THR A 330 17.25 33.93 -38.20
CA THR A 330 17.70 34.42 -36.86
C THR A 330 17.35 33.34 -35.83
N GLU A 331 18.03 33.07 -34.72
CA GLU A 331 19.26 33.55 -34.10
C GLU A 331 19.62 32.50 -33.03
N ARG A 332 20.88 32.05 -32.98
CA ARG A 332 21.39 31.25 -31.86
C ARG A 332 21.82 32.20 -30.74
N ARG A 333 21.19 32.11 -29.56
CA ARG A 333 21.71 32.73 -28.33
C ARG A 333 22.13 31.67 -27.32
N ALA A 334 23.43 31.74 -27.00
CA ALA A 334 24.11 30.96 -25.97
C ALA A 334 23.69 31.41 -24.56
N LEU A 335 23.47 30.46 -23.67
CA LEU A 335 23.30 30.68 -22.24
C LEU A 335 24.65 30.52 -21.52
N ARG A 336 25.03 31.56 -20.76
CA ARG A 336 26.15 31.56 -19.82
C ARG A 336 25.80 30.74 -18.56
N PRO A 337 26.77 30.08 -17.90
CA PRO A 337 26.55 29.41 -16.63
C PRO A 337 26.65 30.39 -15.45
N VAL A 338 25.76 30.21 -14.47
CA VAL A 338 25.73 30.89 -13.18
C VAL A 338 26.63 30.14 -12.19
N ARG A 339 27.46 30.89 -11.45
CA ARG A 339 28.34 30.40 -10.36
C ARG A 339 27.54 30.00 -9.11
N PRO A 340 27.98 28.99 -8.34
CA PRO A 340 27.43 28.71 -7.01
C PRO A 340 28.20 29.48 -5.92
N GLY A 341 27.45 30.10 -5.01
CA GLY A 341 27.99 30.74 -3.81
C GLY A 341 27.54 30.01 -2.55
N HIS A 342 28.54 29.68 -1.72
CA HIS A 342 28.57 29.55 -0.24
C HIS A 342 27.42 28.85 0.52
N GLN A 343 27.77 27.85 1.35
CA GLN A 343 28.11 27.99 2.79
C GLN A 343 28.18 26.60 3.45
N VAL A 344 29.22 26.32 4.24
CA VAL A 344 29.12 25.35 5.36
C VAL A 344 29.93 25.91 6.53
N HIS A 345 29.21 26.38 7.55
CA HIS A 345 29.76 26.64 8.88
C HIS A 345 29.64 25.36 9.72
N HIS A 346 30.75 24.93 10.32
CA HIS A 346 30.82 23.89 11.35
C HIS A 346 30.41 24.45 12.72
N PRO A 347 29.50 23.78 13.44
CA PRO A 347 29.41 23.86 14.90
C PRO A 347 30.05 22.61 15.58
N PRO A 348 30.80 22.76 16.68
CA PRO A 348 31.27 21.65 17.51
C PRO A 348 30.23 21.26 18.58
N GLY A 349 30.15 19.96 18.87
CA GLY A 349 29.24 19.41 19.88
C GLY A 349 29.77 19.53 21.33
N PRO A 350 28.93 19.25 22.34
CA PRO A 350 29.40 19.13 23.71
C PRO A 350 29.47 17.67 24.19
N GLY A 351 30.69 17.34 24.64
CA GLY A 351 31.09 16.56 25.81
C GLY A 351 30.07 15.75 26.61
N ALA A 352 30.44 14.49 26.83
CA ALA A 352 29.97 13.62 27.88
C ALA A 352 30.52 14.04 29.27
N THR A 353 29.72 13.84 30.33
CA THR A 353 30.27 13.57 31.66
C THR A 353 29.36 12.59 32.41
N VAL A 354 29.97 11.48 32.82
CA VAL A 354 29.45 10.44 33.73
C VAL A 354 29.85 10.83 35.15
N HIS A 355 28.97 10.66 36.13
CA HIS A 355 29.39 10.42 37.53
C HIS A 355 28.45 9.42 38.22
N HIS A 356 29.07 8.32 38.66
CA HIS A 356 28.59 7.36 39.66
C HIS A 356 28.59 7.97 41.06
N HIS A 357 27.59 7.65 41.88
CA HIS A 357 27.68 6.86 43.14
C HIS A 357 26.52 7.16 44.09
N GLY A 358 25.99 6.11 44.73
CA GLY A 358 25.04 6.23 45.84
C GLY A 358 24.37 4.92 46.23
N ASN A 359 25.16 3.96 46.72
CA ASN A 359 24.71 2.83 47.54
C ASN A 359 24.52 3.33 48.99
N VAL A 360 23.47 2.90 49.70
CA VAL A 360 23.35 2.53 51.14
C VAL A 360 21.85 2.21 51.34
N GLU A 361 21.42 0.95 51.41
CA GLU A 361 21.39 0.01 52.57
C GLU A 361 20.32 0.29 53.65
N HIS A 362 19.84 -0.84 54.21
CA HIS A 362 18.90 -1.06 55.34
C HIS A 362 17.42 -1.01 54.94
N GLY A 363 16.66 -2.11 54.95
CA GLY A 363 16.50 -3.13 55.99
C GLY A 363 14.99 -3.12 56.34
N GLY A 364 14.25 -4.18 56.63
CA GLY A 364 14.45 -5.61 56.78
C GLY A 364 13.06 -6.18 57.17
N ARG A 365 13.06 -7.48 57.51
CA ARG A 365 12.02 -8.25 58.21
C ARG A 365 10.89 -8.87 57.39
N HIS A 366 11.12 -10.16 57.11
CA HIS A 366 10.37 -11.30 57.66
C HIS A 366 8.86 -11.12 57.93
N ARG A 367 8.06 -11.92 57.20
CA ARG A 367 7.11 -12.83 57.84
C ARG A 367 6.92 -14.11 57.02
N GLN A 368 7.41 -15.20 57.60
CA GLN A 368 6.85 -16.56 57.49
C GLN A 368 5.36 -16.48 57.95
N SER A 369 4.41 -17.33 57.59
CA SER A 369 4.38 -18.73 57.21
C SER A 369 2.90 -19.06 56.93
N ARG A 370 2.61 -19.99 56.02
CA ARG A 370 1.72 -21.16 56.26
C ARG A 370 1.30 -21.83 54.94
N THR A 371 1.92 -22.97 54.70
CA THR A 371 1.28 -24.20 54.20
C THR A 371 0.01 -24.51 55.04
N ALA A 372 -1.03 -25.22 54.58
CA ALA A 372 -1.03 -26.53 53.95
C ALA A 372 -2.46 -26.87 53.41
N PRO A 373 -2.84 -28.12 53.05
CA PRO A 373 -3.45 -28.45 51.75
C PRO A 373 -4.86 -29.08 51.86
N SER A 374 -5.48 -29.42 50.73
CA SER A 374 -5.93 -30.79 50.40
C SER A 374 -6.88 -30.81 49.19
N PRO A 375 -6.76 -31.83 48.32
CA PRO A 375 -7.79 -32.24 47.36
C PRO A 375 -8.64 -33.40 47.90
N GLY A 376 -9.82 -33.60 47.31
CA GLY A 376 -10.76 -34.72 47.52
C GLY A 376 -12.19 -34.17 47.39
N THR A 377 -13.05 -34.62 46.49
CA THR A 377 -13.29 -35.94 45.86
C THR A 377 -13.89 -35.76 44.49
#